data_AF-A0A3B8JVQ2-F1
#
_entry.id   AF-A0A3B8JVQ2-F1
#
_cell.length_a   1.000
_cell.length_b   1.000
_cell.length_c   1.000
_cell.angle_alpha   90.00
_cell.angle_beta   90.00
_cell.angle_gamma   90.00
#
_symmetry.space_group_name_H-M   'P 1'
#
loop_
_entity.id
_entity.type
_entity.pdbx_description
1 polymer ?
#
loop_
_entity_poly.entity_id
_entity_poly.type
_entity_poly.pdbx_seq_one_letter_code
_entity_poly.pdbx_strand_id
1 'polypeptide(L)'
;MNQMVLDGLNQSGLIVLELAVGFGLFWLGQLAYQKLFRRRMELNIELFVKDNPAVAIALVGYYFGIVIALGGILGQGAATWQDKVFSLLTYGATVILFMLAGAWVGDRLILRCFQCDREIIQDRNVGAASVEAGNHIADGLILNAALAGESGSWLVGLVCWLIGLGVLVLVSVVYPRVAKYDVFGEIQKRNNPAAGVALAGLLIATGNIVRVAFAAEFQNWLVSFTQYGLVLLFSLVSLIAIRWLADLILVPGVKISDEIVHQEVPNLGAGLIEAFAYIAASFLIAWCFS
;
A
#
# COMPACT_ATOMS: atom_id res chain seq x y z
N MET A 1 23.94 -6.05 40.45
CA MET A 1 23.27 -5.27 39.38
C MET A 1 21.78 -5.30 39.68
N ASN A 2 21.09 -4.15 39.70
CA ASN A 2 19.66 -4.09 40.04
C ASN A 2 18.85 -4.94 39.04
N GLN A 3 17.84 -5.69 39.52
CA GLN A 3 17.01 -6.58 38.70
C GLN A 3 16.34 -5.81 37.54
N MET A 4 15.93 -4.57 37.80
CA MET A 4 15.43 -3.64 36.78
C MET A 4 16.44 -3.34 35.65
N VAL A 5 17.74 -3.33 35.95
CA VAL A 5 18.81 -3.09 34.97
C VAL A 5 19.07 -4.35 34.14
N LEU A 6 19.01 -5.54 34.76
CA LEU A 6 19.11 -6.82 34.06
C LEU A 6 17.94 -7.04 33.09
N ASP A 7 16.72 -6.74 33.54
CA ASP A 7 15.51 -6.87 32.72
C ASP A 7 15.55 -5.88 31.54
N GLY A 8 15.98 -4.64 31.78
CA GLY A 8 16.19 -3.64 30.73
C GLY A 8 17.24 -4.05 29.70
N LEU A 9 18.36 -4.64 30.13
CA LEU A 9 19.40 -5.15 29.22
C LEU A 9 18.89 -6.33 28.38
N ASN A 10 18.17 -7.28 28.98
CA ASN A 10 17.60 -8.41 28.26
C ASN A 10 16.56 -7.96 27.22
N GLN A 11 15.68 -7.01 27.58
CA GLN A 11 14.73 -6.43 26.63
C GLN A 11 15.44 -5.70 25.49
N SER A 12 16.49 -4.94 25.77
CA SER A 12 17.28 -4.26 24.74
C SER A 12 17.93 -5.24 23.76
N GLY A 13 18.45 -6.37 24.23
CA GLY A 13 19.02 -7.42 23.38
C GLY A 13 17.99 -8.05 22.44
N LEU A 14 16.77 -8.29 22.93
CA LEU A 14 15.67 -8.82 22.12
C LEU A 14 15.20 -7.82 21.06
N ILE A 15 15.15 -6.53 21.38
CA ILE A 15 14.80 -5.48 20.41
C ILE A 15 15.86 -5.40 19.31
N VAL A 16 17.14 -5.44 19.66
CA VAL A 16 18.24 -5.42 18.67
C VAL A 16 18.16 -6.64 17.75
N LEU A 17 17.89 -7.83 18.30
CA LEU A 17 17.70 -9.05 17.52
C LEU A 17 16.51 -8.93 16.56
N GLU A 18 15.38 -8.43 17.05
CA GLU A 18 14.17 -8.23 16.26
C GLU A 18 14.39 -7.22 15.12
N LEU A 19 15.05 -6.10 15.40
CA LEU A 19 15.43 -5.13 14.37
C LEU A 19 16.37 -5.77 13.34
N ALA A 20 17.37 -6.54 13.76
CA ALA A 20 18.30 -7.20 12.85
C ALA A 20 17.59 -8.19 11.92
N VAL A 21 16.66 -9.00 12.45
CA VAL A 21 15.84 -9.92 11.65
C VAL A 21 14.90 -9.14 10.72
N GLY A 22 14.25 -8.08 11.21
CA GLY A 22 13.39 -7.21 10.42
C GLY A 22 14.12 -6.54 9.25
N PHE A 23 15.31 -5.99 9.48
CA PHE A 23 16.15 -5.44 8.42
C PHE A 23 16.62 -6.51 7.43
N GLY A 24 16.95 -7.71 7.91
CA GLY A 24 17.28 -8.86 7.06
C GLY A 24 16.13 -9.24 6.13
N LEU A 25 14.91 -9.34 6.66
CA LEU A 25 13.69 -9.62 5.90
C LEU A 25 13.38 -8.51 4.90
N PHE A 26 13.49 -7.25 5.31
CA PHE A 26 13.35 -6.10 4.40
C PHE A 26 14.33 -6.20 3.23
N TRP A 27 15.62 -6.45 3.51
CA TRP A 27 16.66 -6.58 2.49
C TRP A 27 16.38 -7.74 1.53
N LEU A 28 15.95 -8.91 2.06
CA LEU A 28 15.54 -10.05 1.25
C LEU A 28 14.32 -9.75 0.39
N GLY A 29 13.31 -9.06 0.91
CA GLY A 29 12.12 -8.64 0.16
C GLY A 29 12.48 -7.69 -0.99
N GLN A 30 13.33 -6.70 -0.73
CA GLN A 30 13.91 -5.82 -1.75
C GLN A 30 14.58 -6.64 -2.87
N LEU A 31 15.41 -7.62 -2.52
CA LEU A 31 16.12 -8.44 -3.49
C LEU A 31 15.17 -9.32 -4.28
N ALA A 32 14.18 -9.91 -3.62
CA ALA A 32 13.18 -10.75 -4.25
C ALA A 32 12.38 -9.95 -5.28
N TYR A 33 11.97 -8.73 -4.98
CA TYR A 33 11.29 -7.86 -5.95
C TYR A 33 12.15 -7.53 -7.15
N GLN A 34 13.40 -7.11 -6.95
CA GLN A 34 14.31 -6.79 -8.04
C GLN A 34 14.63 -8.01 -8.91
N LYS A 35 14.88 -9.18 -8.30
CA LYS A 35 15.32 -10.39 -9.02
C LYS A 35 14.19 -11.26 -9.54
N LEU A 36 13.01 -11.24 -8.94
CA LEU A 36 11.89 -12.10 -9.35
C LEU A 36 10.86 -11.34 -10.16
N PHE A 37 10.50 -10.12 -9.73
CA PHE A 37 9.46 -9.31 -10.36
C PHE A 37 10.04 -8.38 -11.43
N ARG A 38 10.95 -7.46 -11.07
CA ARG A 38 11.58 -6.50 -11.99
C ARG A 38 12.91 -7.00 -12.60
N ARG A 39 12.90 -8.23 -13.15
CA ARG A 39 14.11 -8.90 -13.71
C ARG A 39 14.88 -8.10 -14.76
N ARG A 40 14.17 -7.25 -15.52
CA ARG A 40 14.72 -6.47 -16.63
C ARG A 40 15.29 -5.13 -16.20
N MET A 41 15.16 -4.77 -14.93
CA MET A 41 15.56 -3.47 -14.40
C MET A 41 16.99 -3.51 -13.88
N GLU A 42 17.90 -2.81 -14.56
CA GLU A 42 19.26 -2.58 -14.07
C GLU A 42 19.28 -1.37 -13.15
N LEU A 43 18.99 -1.61 -11.87
CA LEU A 43 18.74 -0.56 -10.87
C LEU A 43 19.80 0.55 -10.85
N ASN A 44 21.08 0.20 -10.82
CA ASN A 44 22.15 1.19 -10.74
C ASN A 44 22.21 2.09 -11.98
N ILE A 45 21.94 1.53 -13.17
CA ILE A 45 21.92 2.30 -14.41
C ILE A 45 20.70 3.22 -14.43
N GLU A 46 19.52 2.68 -14.10
CA GLU A 46 18.28 3.47 -14.10
C GLU A 46 18.32 4.62 -13.09
N LEU A 47 18.82 4.38 -11.88
CA LEU A 47 18.82 5.38 -10.81
C LEU A 47 19.97 6.38 -10.89
N PHE A 48 21.20 5.94 -11.18
CA PHE A 48 22.40 6.78 -11.00
C PHE A 48 23.11 7.17 -12.31
N VAL A 49 22.69 6.59 -13.44
CA VAL A 49 23.23 6.94 -14.78
C VAL A 49 22.17 7.64 -15.62
N LYS A 50 20.94 7.11 -15.61
CA LYS A 50 19.82 7.66 -16.37
C LYS A 50 19.00 8.68 -15.59
N ASP A 51 19.21 8.77 -14.27
CA ASP A 51 18.46 9.62 -13.34
C ASP A 51 16.94 9.47 -13.53
N ASN A 52 16.45 8.23 -13.56
CA ASN A 52 15.04 7.94 -13.81
C ASN A 52 14.21 8.03 -12.50
N PRO A 53 13.42 9.10 -12.29
CA PRO A 53 12.65 9.27 -11.07
C PRO A 53 11.50 8.26 -10.96
N ALA A 54 10.95 7.79 -12.08
CA ALA A 54 9.85 6.83 -12.08
C ALA A 54 10.28 5.49 -11.44
N VAL A 55 11.48 5.01 -11.78
CA VAL A 55 12.05 3.81 -11.14
C VAL A 55 12.23 4.01 -9.64
N ALA A 56 12.72 5.18 -9.20
CA ALA A 56 12.88 5.49 -7.78
C ALA A 56 11.54 5.47 -7.03
N ILE A 57 10.49 6.09 -7.60
CA ILE A 57 9.16 6.16 -6.99
C ILE A 57 8.55 4.77 -6.81
N ALA A 58 8.54 3.95 -7.86
CA ALA A 58 7.98 2.60 -7.81
C ALA A 58 8.72 1.73 -6.77
N LEU A 59 10.05 1.79 -6.76
CA LEU A 59 10.90 1.03 -5.85
C LEU A 59 10.68 1.44 -4.38
N VAL A 60 10.68 2.76 -4.11
CA VAL A 60 10.46 3.28 -2.75
C VAL A 60 9.05 2.95 -2.25
N GLY A 61 8.05 2.97 -3.13
CA GLY A 61 6.70 2.51 -2.79
C GLY A 61 6.67 1.03 -2.37
N TYR A 62 7.38 0.17 -3.09
CA TYR A 62 7.54 -1.23 -2.68
C TYR A 62 8.24 -1.38 -1.33
N TYR A 63 9.28 -0.57 -1.08
CA TYR A 63 10.01 -0.56 0.19
C TYR A 63 9.11 -0.15 1.36
N PHE A 64 8.32 0.90 1.20
CA PHE A 64 7.31 1.27 2.20
C PHE A 64 6.29 0.14 2.42
N GLY A 65 5.82 -0.51 1.35
CA GLY A 65 4.92 -1.65 1.45
C GLY A 65 5.47 -2.79 2.33
N ILE A 66 6.73 -3.20 2.10
CA ILE A 66 7.37 -4.24 2.93
C ILE A 66 7.47 -3.79 4.39
N VAL A 67 7.96 -2.57 4.63
CA VAL A 67 8.16 -2.06 6.00
C VAL A 67 6.83 -2.02 6.77
N ILE A 68 5.76 -1.54 6.12
CA ILE A 68 4.43 -1.51 6.71
C ILE A 68 3.92 -2.93 7.00
N ALA A 69 4.06 -3.86 6.05
CA ALA A 69 3.63 -5.24 6.25
C ALA A 69 4.37 -5.94 7.39
N LEU A 70 5.70 -5.80 7.45
CA LEU A 70 6.52 -6.33 8.54
C LEU A 70 6.17 -5.67 9.89
N GLY A 71 5.75 -4.41 9.89
CA GLY A 71 5.27 -3.73 11.09
C GLY A 71 4.11 -4.44 11.80
N GLY A 72 3.37 -5.33 11.13
CA GLY A 72 2.28 -6.10 11.73
C GLY A 72 2.76 -7.22 12.66
N ILE A 73 4.01 -7.66 12.51
CA ILE A 73 4.61 -8.77 13.28
C ILE A 73 5.72 -8.31 14.23
N LEU A 74 6.32 -7.14 13.98
CA LEU A 74 7.31 -6.55 14.88
C LEU A 74 6.65 -6.09 16.17
N GLY A 75 7.35 -6.28 17.30
CA GLY A 75 6.89 -5.91 18.63
C GLY A 75 5.99 -6.96 19.30
N GLN A 76 5.59 -8.01 18.58
CA GLN A 76 4.78 -9.08 19.19
C GLN A 76 5.58 -9.86 20.24
N GLY A 77 4.91 -10.18 21.35
CA GLY A 77 5.47 -10.97 22.43
C GLY A 77 5.66 -12.43 22.04
N ALA A 78 6.66 -13.09 22.64
CA ALA A 78 6.88 -14.53 22.47
C ALA A 78 7.36 -15.12 23.80
N ALA A 79 7.04 -16.41 24.03
CA ALA A 79 7.44 -17.11 25.25
C ALA A 79 8.96 -17.26 25.37
N THR A 80 9.64 -17.49 24.25
CA THR A 80 11.11 -17.56 24.17
C THR A 80 11.65 -16.73 23.01
N TRP A 81 12.93 -16.39 23.07
CA TRP A 81 13.60 -15.69 21.97
C TRP A 81 13.66 -16.53 20.68
N GLN A 82 13.69 -17.86 20.82
CA GLN A 82 13.69 -18.80 19.69
C GLN A 82 12.35 -18.77 18.97
N ASP A 83 11.24 -18.82 19.72
CA ASP A 83 9.89 -18.71 19.18
C ASP A 83 9.69 -17.37 18.48
N LYS A 84 10.26 -16.29 19.05
CA LYS A 84 10.22 -14.96 18.43
C LYS A 84 10.91 -14.94 17.06
N VAL A 85 12.14 -15.46 16.99
CA VAL A 85 12.90 -15.50 15.72
C VAL A 85 12.20 -16.40 14.70
N PHE A 86 11.72 -17.57 15.11
CA PHE A 86 11.01 -18.48 14.22
C PHE A 86 9.72 -17.86 13.66
N SER A 87 8.93 -17.21 14.52
CA SER A 87 7.73 -16.45 14.12
C SER A 87 8.11 -15.36 13.11
N LEU A 88 9.06 -14.48 13.45
CA LEU A 88 9.49 -13.40 12.56
C LEU A 88 9.95 -13.92 11.19
N LEU A 89 10.72 -15.01 11.13
CA LEU A 89 11.20 -15.58 9.86
C LEU A 89 10.06 -16.17 9.02
N THR A 90 9.16 -16.94 9.65
CA THR A 90 8.05 -17.59 8.94
C THR A 90 7.02 -16.58 8.44
N TYR A 91 6.58 -15.65 9.29
CA TYR A 91 5.67 -14.58 8.87
C TYR A 91 6.35 -13.60 7.91
N GLY A 92 7.62 -13.27 8.13
CA GLY A 92 8.40 -12.41 7.24
C GLY A 92 8.52 -12.99 5.83
N ALA A 93 8.75 -14.31 5.71
CA ALA A 93 8.74 -15.00 4.43
C ALA A 93 7.36 -14.94 3.74
N THR A 94 6.28 -15.12 4.51
CA THR A 94 4.90 -14.97 4.01
C THR A 94 4.63 -13.55 3.50
N VAL A 95 5.07 -12.52 4.25
CA VAL A 95 4.97 -11.11 3.82
C VAL A 95 5.66 -10.90 2.48
N ILE A 96 6.89 -11.39 2.30
CA ILE A 96 7.61 -11.25 1.03
C ILE A 96 6.84 -11.93 -0.11
N LEU A 97 6.35 -13.14 0.11
CA LEU A 97 5.60 -13.91 -0.89
C LEU A 97 4.30 -13.18 -1.28
N PHE A 98 3.54 -12.69 -0.30
CA PHE A 98 2.28 -11.99 -0.57
C PHE A 98 2.52 -10.62 -1.20
N MET A 99 3.52 -9.85 -0.76
CA MET A 99 3.92 -8.59 -1.41
C MET A 99 4.28 -8.79 -2.90
N LEU A 100 4.95 -9.89 -3.26
CA LEU A 100 5.25 -10.22 -4.66
C LEU A 100 3.99 -10.61 -5.45
N ALA A 101 3.08 -11.35 -4.82
CA ALA A 101 1.82 -11.72 -5.45
C ALA A 101 0.88 -10.51 -5.63
N GLY A 102 0.82 -9.60 -4.65
CA GLY A 102 0.10 -8.33 -4.74
C GLY A 102 0.72 -7.36 -5.75
N ALA A 103 2.05 -7.35 -5.89
CA ALA A 103 2.73 -6.67 -6.99
C ALA A 103 2.29 -7.19 -8.36
N TRP A 104 2.20 -8.51 -8.52
CA TRP A 104 1.71 -9.14 -9.74
C TRP A 104 0.24 -8.83 -10.02
N VAL A 105 -0.61 -8.85 -8.99
CA VAL A 105 -2.02 -8.44 -9.11
C VAL A 105 -2.14 -6.97 -9.53
N GLY A 106 -1.32 -6.10 -8.95
CA GLY A 106 -1.26 -4.68 -9.32
C GLY A 106 -0.94 -4.49 -10.80
N ASP A 107 0.13 -5.12 -11.29
CA ASP A 107 0.57 -5.01 -12.68
C ASP A 107 -0.48 -5.58 -13.66
N ARG A 108 -1.09 -6.73 -13.33
CA ARG A 108 -2.01 -7.43 -14.25
C ARG A 108 -3.46 -6.98 -14.19
N LEU A 109 -3.96 -6.61 -13.01
CA LEU A 109 -5.39 -6.35 -12.81
C LEU A 109 -5.69 -4.86 -12.63
N ILE A 110 -4.86 -4.12 -11.90
CA ILE A 110 -5.04 -2.68 -11.66
C ILE A 110 -4.48 -1.88 -12.84
N LEU A 111 -3.22 -2.13 -13.20
CA LEU A 111 -2.49 -1.42 -14.27
C LEU A 111 -2.65 -2.09 -15.65
N ARG A 112 -3.72 -2.86 -15.84
CA ARG A 112 -3.99 -3.71 -17.02
C ARG A 112 -3.95 -3.01 -18.39
N CYS A 113 -4.07 -1.68 -18.42
CA CYS A 113 -4.12 -0.89 -19.64
C CYS A 113 -2.73 -0.67 -20.26
N PHE A 114 -1.65 -0.83 -19.49
CA PHE A 114 -0.29 -0.58 -19.95
C PHE A 114 0.75 -1.50 -19.31
N GLN A 115 1.89 -1.63 -19.97
CA GLN A 115 3.00 -2.44 -19.48
C GLN A 115 3.86 -1.60 -18.53
N CYS A 116 3.74 -1.80 -17.22
CA CYS A 116 4.43 -0.97 -16.22
C CYS A 116 5.94 -0.95 -16.43
N ASP A 117 6.56 -2.08 -16.79
CA ASP A 117 7.99 -2.14 -17.12
C ASP A 117 8.36 -1.12 -18.20
N ARG A 118 7.56 -1.03 -19.27
CA ARG A 118 7.83 -0.11 -20.38
C ARG A 118 7.61 1.34 -19.93
N GLU A 119 6.46 1.62 -19.31
CA GLU A 119 6.09 2.97 -18.91
C GLU A 119 7.09 3.55 -17.90
N ILE A 120 7.56 2.75 -16.94
CA ILE A 120 8.45 3.20 -15.88
C ILE A 120 9.91 3.28 -16.34
N ILE A 121 10.39 2.28 -17.09
CA ILE A 121 11.80 2.20 -17.49
C ILE A 121 12.07 3.03 -18.75
N GLN A 122 11.23 2.89 -19.78
CA GLN A 122 11.45 3.52 -21.08
C GLN A 122 10.85 4.92 -21.12
N ASP A 123 9.57 5.04 -20.77
CA ASP A 123 8.83 6.30 -20.88
C ASP A 123 9.04 7.23 -19.66
N ARG A 124 9.73 6.72 -18.62
CA ARG A 124 10.02 7.43 -17.35
C ARG A 124 8.74 8.03 -16.74
N ASN A 125 7.63 7.32 -16.89
CA ASN A 125 6.31 7.79 -16.55
C ASN A 125 6.11 7.79 -15.03
N VAL A 126 6.24 8.99 -14.44
CA VAL A 126 6.04 9.23 -13.01
C VAL A 126 4.62 8.91 -12.56
N GLY A 127 3.61 9.11 -13.42
CA GLY A 127 2.23 8.75 -13.12
C GLY A 127 2.05 7.25 -12.93
N ALA A 128 2.56 6.44 -13.86
CA ALA A 128 2.54 4.98 -13.76
C ALA A 128 3.29 4.47 -12.52
N ALA A 129 4.49 5.01 -12.28
CA ALA A 129 5.29 4.68 -11.09
C ALA A 129 4.59 5.02 -9.78
N SER A 130 3.88 6.16 -9.73
CA SER A 130 3.13 6.57 -8.54
C SER A 130 2.00 5.59 -8.22
N VAL A 131 1.27 5.12 -9.24
CA VAL A 131 0.19 4.13 -9.03
C VAL A 131 0.76 2.78 -8.57
N GLU A 132 1.87 2.33 -9.15
CA GLU A 132 2.55 1.12 -8.68
C GLU A 132 3.00 1.26 -7.22
N ALA A 133 3.62 2.38 -6.88
CA ALA A 133 4.03 2.69 -5.51
C ALA A 133 2.82 2.67 -4.55
N GLY A 134 1.72 3.32 -4.93
CA GLY A 134 0.48 3.35 -4.16
C GLY A 134 -0.12 1.96 -3.97
N ASN A 135 -0.08 1.10 -5.00
CA ASN A 135 -0.52 -0.28 -4.90
C ASN A 135 0.31 -1.09 -3.89
N HIS A 136 1.63 -0.95 -3.91
CA HIS A 136 2.49 -1.67 -2.96
C HIS A 136 2.32 -1.19 -1.52
N ILE A 137 2.17 0.13 -1.31
CA ILE A 137 1.87 0.68 0.01
C ILE A 137 0.51 0.16 0.51
N ALA A 138 -0.50 0.14 -0.37
CA ALA A 138 -1.83 -0.37 -0.05
C ALA A 138 -1.81 -1.87 0.30
N ASP A 139 -1.11 -2.69 -0.48
CA ASP A 139 -0.91 -4.11 -0.20
C ASP A 139 -0.19 -4.34 1.13
N GLY A 140 0.85 -3.54 1.41
CA GLY A 140 1.55 -3.55 2.70
C GLY A 140 0.64 -3.23 3.89
N LEU A 141 -0.26 -2.23 3.75
CA LEU A 141 -1.27 -1.91 4.76
C LEU A 141 -2.26 -3.05 4.97
N ILE A 142 -2.71 -3.72 3.90
CA ILE A 142 -3.63 -4.86 3.99
C ILE A 142 -2.96 -6.02 4.72
N LEU A 143 -1.72 -6.35 4.34
CA LEU A 143 -0.93 -7.40 4.97
C LEU A 143 -0.65 -7.13 6.44
N ASN A 144 -0.41 -5.87 6.80
CA ASN A 144 -0.20 -5.46 8.18
C ASN A 144 -1.37 -5.89 9.09
N ALA A 145 -2.63 -5.72 8.65
CA ALA A 145 -3.78 -6.19 9.43
C ALA A 145 -4.00 -7.71 9.27
N ALA A 146 -3.91 -8.23 8.06
CA ALA A 146 -4.22 -9.64 7.77
C ALA A 146 -3.26 -10.63 8.45
N LEU A 147 -2.04 -10.21 8.77
CA LEU A 147 -1.02 -11.03 9.42
C LEU A 147 -0.70 -10.58 10.85
N ALA A 148 -1.40 -9.58 11.38
CA ALA A 148 -1.30 -9.24 12.80
C ALA A 148 -1.77 -10.45 13.64
N GLY A 149 -0.97 -10.82 14.65
CA GLY A 149 -0.97 -12.14 15.31
C GLY A 149 -2.24 -12.52 16.09
N GLU A 150 -3.23 -11.64 16.14
CA GLU A 150 -4.50 -11.81 16.85
C GLU A 150 -5.71 -11.94 15.91
N SER A 151 -5.51 -11.83 14.59
CA SER A 151 -6.59 -11.82 13.57
C SER A 151 -7.12 -13.21 13.18
N GLY A 152 -6.77 -14.25 13.94
CA GLY A 152 -7.23 -15.63 13.72
C GLY A 152 -6.20 -16.53 13.04
N SER A 153 -6.66 -17.59 12.37
CA SER A 153 -5.78 -18.57 11.71
C SER A 153 -5.14 -18.03 10.42
N TRP A 154 -4.06 -18.67 9.95
CA TRP A 154 -3.42 -18.31 8.68
C TRP A 154 -4.40 -18.22 7.49
N LEU A 155 -5.44 -19.07 7.48
CA LEU A 155 -6.47 -19.09 6.45
C LEU A 155 -7.33 -17.82 6.46
N VAL A 156 -7.62 -17.27 7.65
CA VAL A 156 -8.35 -16.01 7.79
C VAL A 156 -7.52 -14.88 7.20
N GLY A 157 -6.23 -14.80 7.55
CA GLY A 157 -5.30 -13.83 6.99
C GLY A 157 -5.21 -13.90 5.46
N LEU A 158 -5.12 -15.10 4.88
CA LEU A 158 -5.14 -15.29 3.43
C LEU A 158 -6.44 -14.77 2.80
N VAL A 159 -7.60 -15.11 3.36
CA VAL A 159 -8.90 -14.68 2.82
C VAL A 159 -9.05 -13.16 2.93
N CYS A 160 -8.69 -12.56 4.07
CA CYS A 160 -8.69 -11.11 4.26
C CYS A 160 -7.78 -10.42 3.24
N TRP A 161 -6.56 -10.91 3.04
CA TRP A 161 -5.64 -10.36 2.04
C TRP A 161 -6.20 -10.46 0.62
N LEU A 162 -6.77 -11.60 0.22
CA LEU A 162 -7.40 -11.78 -1.09
C LEU A 162 -8.59 -10.83 -1.31
N ILE A 163 -9.42 -10.61 -0.29
CA ILE A 163 -10.51 -9.64 -0.35
C ILE A 163 -9.95 -8.22 -0.49
N GLY A 164 -8.92 -7.88 0.28
CA GLY A 164 -8.25 -6.58 0.18
C GLY A 164 -7.74 -6.30 -1.23
N LEU A 165 -7.05 -7.25 -1.85
CA LEU A 165 -6.64 -7.15 -3.25
C LEU A 165 -7.85 -6.99 -4.19
N GLY A 166 -8.92 -7.76 -3.97
CA GLY A 166 -10.17 -7.63 -4.72
C GLY A 166 -10.78 -6.23 -4.61
N VAL A 167 -10.74 -5.62 -3.43
CA VAL A 167 -11.22 -4.26 -3.20
C VAL A 167 -10.32 -3.23 -3.91
N LEU A 168 -9.00 -3.38 -3.91
CA LEU A 168 -8.09 -2.51 -4.68
C LEU A 168 -8.39 -2.57 -6.20
N VAL A 169 -8.60 -3.78 -6.73
CA VAL A 169 -9.01 -3.97 -8.13
C VAL A 169 -10.37 -3.32 -8.38
N LEU A 170 -11.35 -3.51 -7.49
CA LEU A 170 -12.68 -2.91 -7.62
C LEU A 170 -12.60 -1.38 -7.68
N VAL A 171 -11.90 -0.76 -6.72
CA VAL A 171 -11.78 0.70 -6.64
C VAL A 171 -11.07 1.27 -7.86
N SER A 172 -10.01 0.63 -8.35
CA SER A 172 -9.32 1.09 -9.57
C SER A 172 -10.20 1.02 -10.82
N VAL A 173 -11.14 0.07 -10.91
CA VAL A 173 -12.11 -0.03 -12.01
C VAL A 173 -13.25 0.97 -11.86
N VAL A 174 -13.69 1.27 -10.63
CA VAL A 174 -14.78 2.20 -10.36
C VAL A 174 -14.31 3.66 -10.49
N TYR A 175 -13.08 3.96 -10.10
CA TYR A 175 -12.55 5.32 -10.00
C TYR A 175 -12.71 6.15 -11.29
N PRO A 176 -12.35 5.69 -12.51
CA PRO A 176 -12.53 6.48 -13.73
C PRO A 176 -13.98 6.92 -13.97
N ARG A 177 -14.97 6.13 -13.52
CA ARG A 177 -16.40 6.48 -13.65
C ARG A 177 -16.80 7.59 -12.68
N VAL A 178 -16.25 7.56 -11.47
CA VAL A 178 -16.47 8.59 -10.45
C VAL A 178 -15.73 9.88 -10.83
N ALA A 179 -14.52 9.73 -11.37
CA ALA A 179 -13.68 10.83 -11.79
C ALA A 179 -14.15 11.52 -13.08
N LYS A 180 -14.93 10.80 -13.91
CA LYS A 180 -15.50 11.27 -15.19
C LYS A 180 -14.45 11.65 -16.24
N TYR A 181 -13.29 11.01 -16.21
CA TYR A 181 -12.26 11.10 -17.24
C TYR A 181 -11.52 9.77 -17.41
N ASP A 182 -10.79 9.61 -18.52
CA ASP A 182 -9.99 8.40 -18.81
C ASP A 182 -8.67 8.42 -18.01
N VAL A 183 -8.73 8.01 -16.75
CA VAL A 183 -7.57 8.00 -15.83
C VAL A 183 -6.39 7.22 -16.41
N PHE A 184 -6.63 6.04 -16.98
CA PHE A 184 -5.57 5.21 -17.53
C PHE A 184 -5.02 5.77 -18.84
N GLY A 185 -5.88 6.40 -19.67
CA GLY A 185 -5.46 7.14 -20.85
C GLY A 185 -4.60 8.35 -20.51
N GLU A 186 -4.93 9.11 -19.47
CA GLU A 186 -4.13 10.24 -18.99
C GLU A 186 -2.75 9.78 -18.52
N ILE A 187 -2.70 8.71 -17.72
CA ILE A 187 -1.42 8.17 -17.24
C ILE A 187 -0.58 7.66 -18.41
N GLN A 188 -1.13 6.81 -19.27
CA GLN A 188 -0.35 6.15 -20.33
C GLN A 188 -0.04 7.05 -21.52
N LYS A 189 -1.04 7.75 -22.06
CA LYS A 189 -0.90 8.46 -23.35
C LYS A 189 -0.34 9.86 -23.16
N ARG A 190 -0.64 10.51 -22.04
CA ARG A 190 -0.17 11.87 -21.74
C ARG A 190 0.96 11.90 -20.72
N ASN A 191 1.41 10.75 -20.20
CA ASN A 191 2.38 10.67 -19.11
C ASN A 191 1.99 11.57 -17.92
N ASN A 192 0.68 11.66 -17.63
CA ASN A 192 0.14 12.62 -16.68
C ASN A 192 0.46 12.20 -15.23
N PRO A 193 1.35 12.91 -14.52
CA PRO A 193 1.70 12.53 -13.16
C PRO A 193 0.58 12.87 -12.16
N ALA A 194 -0.24 13.87 -12.44
CA ALA A 194 -1.33 14.29 -11.56
C ALA A 194 -2.41 13.20 -11.44
N ALA A 195 -2.80 12.61 -12.57
CA ALA A 195 -3.76 11.49 -12.61
C ALA A 195 -3.19 10.24 -11.89
N GLY A 196 -1.89 9.96 -12.07
CA GLY A 196 -1.23 8.84 -11.41
C GLY A 196 -1.14 9.00 -9.90
N VAL A 197 -0.75 10.18 -9.42
CA VAL A 197 -0.67 10.47 -7.97
C VAL A 197 -2.05 10.45 -7.32
N ALA A 198 -3.09 11.00 -7.97
CA ALA A 198 -4.46 10.95 -7.46
C ALA A 198 -4.94 9.50 -7.28
N LEU A 199 -4.75 8.65 -8.29
CA LEU A 199 -5.09 7.23 -8.21
C LEU A 199 -4.25 6.50 -7.14
N ALA A 200 -2.96 6.82 -7.01
CA ALA A 200 -2.10 6.26 -5.97
C ALA A 200 -2.64 6.57 -4.56
N GLY A 201 -3.04 7.82 -4.32
CA GLY A 201 -3.63 8.23 -3.04
C GLY A 201 -4.93 7.50 -2.73
N LEU A 202 -5.78 7.27 -3.73
CA LEU A 202 -6.98 6.46 -3.58
C LEU A 202 -6.66 4.99 -3.23
N LEU A 203 -5.66 4.38 -3.86
CA LEU A 203 -5.24 3.02 -3.53
C LEU A 203 -4.71 2.93 -2.10
N ILE A 204 -3.85 3.86 -1.68
CA ILE A 204 -3.32 3.91 -0.30
C ILE A 204 -4.46 4.07 0.71
N ALA A 205 -5.39 5.00 0.45
CA ALA A 205 -6.57 5.21 1.28
C ALA A 205 -7.43 3.95 1.40
N THR A 206 -7.62 3.25 0.29
CA THR A 206 -8.35 1.98 0.25
C THR A 206 -7.63 0.90 1.06
N GLY A 207 -6.32 0.77 0.91
CA GLY A 207 -5.51 -0.16 1.70
C GLY A 207 -5.62 0.10 3.21
N ASN A 208 -5.62 1.38 3.63
CA ASN A 208 -5.80 1.75 5.03
C ASN A 208 -7.23 1.44 5.54
N ILE A 209 -8.27 1.66 4.74
CA ILE A 209 -9.65 1.29 5.08
C ILE A 209 -9.77 -0.23 5.26
N VAL A 210 -9.17 -1.01 4.35
CA VAL A 210 -9.17 -2.47 4.44
C VAL A 210 -8.43 -2.92 5.69
N ARG A 211 -7.26 -2.32 5.98
CA ARG A 211 -6.49 -2.57 7.21
C ARG A 211 -7.36 -2.38 8.46
N VAL A 212 -8.11 -1.29 8.53
CA VAL A 212 -8.98 -0.98 9.68
C VAL A 212 -10.15 -1.96 9.77
N ALA A 213 -10.80 -2.26 8.64
CA ALA A 213 -11.92 -3.17 8.62
C ALA A 213 -11.55 -4.56 9.16
N PHE A 214 -10.31 -5.02 8.93
CA PHE A 214 -9.80 -6.30 9.39
C PHE A 214 -9.03 -6.24 10.71
N ALA A 215 -8.93 -5.06 11.36
CA ALA A 215 -8.20 -4.92 12.62
C ALA A 215 -8.95 -5.54 13.81
N ALA A 216 -10.27 -5.69 13.73
CA ALA A 216 -11.06 -6.31 14.78
C ALA A 216 -10.76 -7.81 14.91
N GLU A 217 -10.78 -8.33 16.14
CA GLU A 217 -10.49 -9.73 16.42
C GLU A 217 -11.47 -10.67 15.70
N PHE A 218 -10.92 -11.72 15.08
CA PHE A 218 -11.73 -12.70 14.39
C PHE A 218 -12.45 -13.62 15.38
N GLN A 219 -13.78 -13.64 15.32
CA GLN A 219 -14.60 -14.50 16.18
C GLN A 219 -15.07 -15.75 15.43
N ASN A 220 -15.79 -15.55 14.33
CA ASN A 220 -16.21 -16.59 13.41
C ASN A 220 -16.52 -15.96 12.05
N TRP A 221 -16.58 -16.81 11.02
CA TRP A 221 -16.76 -16.37 9.64
C TRP A 221 -17.98 -15.49 9.43
N LEU A 222 -19.13 -15.83 10.00
CA LEU A 222 -20.36 -15.05 9.75
C LEU A 222 -20.31 -13.68 10.43
N VAL A 223 -19.97 -13.65 11.73
CA VAL A 223 -19.96 -12.41 12.52
C VAL A 223 -18.87 -11.46 12.00
N SER A 224 -17.64 -11.95 11.88
CA SER A 224 -16.50 -11.11 11.49
C SER A 224 -16.66 -10.57 10.07
N PHE A 225 -17.03 -11.39 9.08
CA PHE A 225 -17.17 -10.90 7.70
C PHE A 225 -18.41 -10.01 7.50
N THR A 226 -19.45 -10.16 8.32
CA THR A 226 -20.56 -9.20 8.33
C THR A 226 -20.06 -7.83 8.83
N GLN A 227 -19.31 -7.80 9.94
CA GLN A 227 -18.75 -6.56 10.48
C GLN A 227 -17.74 -5.93 9.51
N TYR A 228 -16.80 -6.71 8.99
CA TYR A 228 -15.80 -6.24 8.03
C TYR A 228 -16.47 -5.67 6.78
N GLY A 229 -17.48 -6.38 6.26
CA GLY A 229 -18.24 -5.95 5.09
C GLY A 229 -18.98 -4.63 5.31
N LEU A 230 -19.60 -4.43 6.48
CA LEU A 230 -20.28 -3.18 6.82
C LEU A 230 -19.30 -2.00 6.92
N VAL A 231 -18.15 -2.19 7.59
CA VAL A 231 -17.11 -1.15 7.72
C VAL A 231 -16.51 -0.82 6.36
N LEU A 232 -16.18 -1.82 5.56
CA LEU A 232 -15.68 -1.63 4.19
C LEU A 232 -16.68 -0.87 3.33
N LEU A 233 -17.95 -1.31 3.32
CA LEU A 233 -18.98 -0.68 2.50
C LEU A 233 -19.17 0.80 2.88
N PHE A 234 -19.32 1.08 4.17
CA PHE A 234 -19.46 2.45 4.66
C PHE A 234 -18.27 3.32 4.24
N SER A 235 -17.05 2.84 4.50
CA SER A 235 -15.82 3.60 4.25
C SER A 235 -15.57 3.83 2.75
N LEU A 236 -15.84 2.84 1.89
CA LEU A 236 -15.72 2.98 0.44
C LEU A 236 -16.74 3.97 -0.12
N VAL A 237 -17.98 3.96 0.40
CA VAL A 237 -18.99 4.96 0.03
C VAL A 237 -18.54 6.36 0.48
N SER A 238 -17.95 6.48 1.67
CA SER A 238 -17.39 7.74 2.15
C SER A 238 -16.31 8.26 1.20
N LEU A 239 -15.40 7.43 0.69
CA LEU A 239 -14.37 7.88 -0.27
C LEU A 239 -14.97 8.51 -1.54
N ILE A 240 -16.12 8.03 -2.02
CA ILE A 240 -16.82 8.65 -3.16
C ILE A 240 -17.24 10.08 -2.80
N ALA A 241 -17.76 10.30 -1.59
CA ALA A 241 -18.13 11.62 -1.10
C ALA A 241 -16.92 12.54 -0.88
N ILE A 242 -15.76 11.99 -0.45
CA ILE A 242 -14.52 12.77 -0.24
C ILE A 242 -14.07 13.49 -1.50
N ARG A 243 -14.26 12.89 -2.69
CA ARG A 243 -13.94 13.56 -3.96
C ARG A 243 -14.67 14.91 -4.09
N TRP A 244 -15.96 14.92 -3.80
CA TRP A 244 -16.77 16.15 -3.83
C TRP A 244 -16.40 17.12 -2.72
N LEU A 245 -16.10 16.59 -1.53
CA LEU A 245 -15.67 17.43 -0.40
C LEU A 245 -14.30 18.05 -0.63
N ALA A 246 -13.40 17.42 -1.38
CA ALA A 246 -12.09 17.97 -1.73
C ALA A 246 -12.24 19.25 -2.58
N ASP A 247 -13.08 19.22 -3.62
CA ASP A 247 -13.41 20.39 -4.44
C ASP A 247 -14.08 21.49 -3.60
N LEU A 248 -14.92 21.11 -2.63
CA LEU A 248 -15.66 22.08 -1.81
C LEU A 248 -14.82 22.74 -0.71
N ILE A 249 -13.97 21.97 -0.04
CA ILE A 249 -13.29 22.38 1.20
C ILE A 249 -11.82 22.73 0.96
N LEU A 250 -11.10 21.89 0.22
CA LEU A 250 -9.64 22.03 0.07
C LEU A 250 -9.27 23.01 -1.05
N VAL A 251 -10.04 23.02 -2.13
CA VAL A 251 -9.77 23.88 -3.30
C VAL A 251 -11.04 24.62 -3.74
N PRO A 252 -11.61 25.48 -2.88
CA PRO A 252 -12.88 26.14 -3.18
C PRO A 252 -12.79 26.99 -4.44
N GLY A 253 -13.73 26.79 -5.36
CA GLY A 253 -13.85 27.56 -6.60
C GLY A 253 -13.17 26.93 -7.82
N VAL A 254 -12.47 25.81 -7.67
CA VAL A 254 -11.83 25.07 -8.77
C VAL A 254 -12.25 23.60 -8.72
N LYS A 255 -12.43 22.98 -9.89
CA LYS A 255 -12.64 21.53 -9.98
C LYS A 255 -11.29 20.84 -10.16
N ILE A 256 -10.91 20.00 -9.21
CA ILE A 256 -9.63 19.26 -9.25
C ILE A 256 -9.49 18.44 -10.55
N SER A 257 -10.59 17.85 -11.03
CA SER A 257 -10.60 17.07 -12.29
C SER A 257 -10.17 17.90 -13.50
N ASP A 258 -10.55 19.18 -13.55
CA ASP A 258 -10.22 20.06 -14.66
C ASP A 258 -8.74 20.45 -14.62
N GLU A 259 -8.20 20.68 -13.42
CA GLU A 259 -6.77 20.94 -13.20
C GLU A 259 -5.88 19.73 -13.55
N ILE A 260 -6.37 18.51 -13.34
CA ILE A 260 -5.64 17.28 -13.67
C ILE A 260 -5.61 17.02 -15.17
N VAL A 261 -6.73 17.22 -15.88
CA VAL A 261 -6.91 16.70 -17.25
C VAL A 261 -6.94 17.78 -18.31
N HIS A 262 -7.60 18.91 -18.05
CA HIS A 262 -7.93 19.90 -19.09
C HIS A 262 -6.87 20.98 -19.28
N GLN A 263 -5.71 20.85 -18.63
CA GLN A 263 -4.57 21.75 -18.82
C GLN A 263 -3.57 21.19 -19.84
N GLU A 264 -2.85 22.08 -20.53
CA GLU A 264 -1.74 21.70 -21.42
C GLU A 264 -0.65 20.96 -20.64
N VAL A 265 -0.25 21.52 -19.49
CA VAL A 265 0.63 20.89 -18.51
C VAL A 265 -0.22 20.43 -17.33
N PRO A 266 -0.33 19.12 -17.05
CA PRO A 266 -1.13 18.64 -15.93
C PRO A 266 -0.69 19.21 -14.58
N ASN A 267 -1.63 19.67 -13.77
CA ASN A 267 -1.34 20.24 -12.47
C ASN A 267 -1.09 19.13 -11.43
N LEU A 268 0.18 18.77 -11.22
CA LEU A 268 0.60 17.80 -10.21
C LEU A 268 0.12 18.18 -8.79
N GLY A 269 0.04 19.49 -8.49
CA GLY A 269 -0.47 19.97 -7.21
C GLY A 269 -1.92 19.57 -6.96
N ALA A 270 -2.78 19.66 -8.00
CA ALA A 270 -4.17 19.20 -7.91
C ALA A 270 -4.26 17.69 -7.65
N GLY A 271 -3.42 16.89 -8.34
CA GLY A 271 -3.31 15.45 -8.09
C GLY A 271 -2.86 15.11 -6.67
N LEU A 272 -1.89 15.87 -6.11
CA LEU A 272 -1.42 15.72 -4.73
C LEU A 272 -2.51 16.07 -3.70
N ILE A 273 -3.29 17.13 -3.94
CA ILE A 273 -4.41 17.51 -3.08
C ILE A 273 -5.49 16.41 -3.10
N GLU A 274 -5.79 15.85 -4.27
CA GLU A 274 -6.73 14.73 -4.38
C GLU A 274 -6.24 13.50 -3.61
N ALA A 275 -4.96 13.14 -3.78
CA ALA A 275 -4.34 12.04 -3.07
C ALA A 275 -4.37 12.25 -1.55
N PHE A 276 -4.01 13.45 -1.09
CA PHE A 276 -4.08 13.84 0.32
C PHE A 276 -5.50 13.72 0.86
N ALA A 277 -6.51 14.21 0.14
CA ALA A 277 -7.90 14.15 0.57
C ALA A 277 -8.33 12.70 0.84
N TYR A 278 -8.02 11.77 -0.07
CA TYR A 278 -8.31 10.35 0.12
C TYR A 278 -7.58 9.76 1.31
N ILE A 279 -6.26 9.98 1.41
CA ILE A 279 -5.43 9.42 2.48
C ILE A 279 -5.88 9.96 3.84
N ALA A 280 -6.01 11.28 3.98
CA ALA A 280 -6.44 11.92 5.22
C ALA A 280 -7.84 11.47 5.64
N ALA A 281 -8.79 11.38 4.70
CA ALA A 281 -10.10 10.87 5.01
C ALA A 281 -10.07 9.40 5.47
N SER A 282 -9.24 8.55 4.85
CA SER A 282 -9.09 7.17 5.31
C SER A 282 -8.60 7.08 6.76
N PHE A 283 -7.69 7.97 7.18
CA PHE A 283 -7.22 8.04 8.57
C PHE A 283 -8.29 8.55 9.52
N LEU A 284 -9.03 9.60 9.14
CA LEU A 284 -10.13 10.12 9.97
C LEU A 284 -11.22 9.06 10.17
N ILE A 285 -11.61 8.37 9.09
CA ILE A 285 -12.56 7.26 9.14
C ILE A 285 -11.98 6.13 10.01
N ALA A 286 -10.70 5.79 9.84
CA ALA A 286 -10.02 4.77 10.63
C ALA A 286 -10.14 5.05 12.13
N TRP A 287 -9.85 6.28 12.55
CA TRP A 287 -9.88 6.67 13.96
C TRP A 287 -11.27 6.70 14.56
N CYS A 288 -12.32 6.82 13.75
CA CYS A 288 -13.70 6.69 14.23
C CYS A 288 -14.10 5.24 14.53
N PHE A 289 -13.36 4.25 14.01
CA PHE A 289 -13.63 2.82 14.20
C PHE A 289 -12.66 2.12 15.15
N SER A 290 -11.58 2.79 15.56
CA SER A 290 -10.55 2.27 16.47
C SER A 290 -10.86 2.48 17.95
#